data_AF-A0A930QMJ4-F1
#
_entry.id   AF-A0A930QMJ4-F1
#
_cell.length_a   1.000
_cell.length_b   1.000
_cell.length_c   1.000
_cell.angle_alpha   90.00
_cell.angle_beta   90.00
_cell.angle_gamma   90.00
#
_symmetry.space_group_name_H-M   'P 1'
#
loop_
_entity.id
_entity.type
_entity.pdbx_description
1 polymer ?
#
loop_
_entity_poly.entity_id
_entity_poly.type
_entity_poly.pdbx_seq_one_letter_code
_entity_poly.pdbx_strand_id
1 'polypeptide(L)'
;KNVDAHDERLFPYFLGSLNEHGCFHVDIDARVDYGVWTYFTYADEDEFELYYTQEPRALKGHMKAAEVRMVRCMIDDSDVSDDDDVGVYIRKKSPNTIEYTVAAEKALMAKNYKGTIYTVRLG
;
A
#
# COMPACT_ATOMS: atom_id res chain seq x y z
N LYS A 1 1.46 12.57 -22.57
CA LYS A 1 1.48 13.12 -21.20
C LYS A 1 1.38 11.94 -20.23
N ASN A 2 2.17 11.86 -19.16
CA ASN A 2 2.06 10.79 -18.15
C ASN A 2 0.98 11.15 -17.12
N VAL A 3 -0.26 11.14 -17.60
CA VAL A 3 -1.46 11.49 -16.82
C VAL A 3 -2.48 10.37 -16.93
N ASP A 4 -3.30 10.19 -15.91
CA ASP A 4 -4.41 9.25 -15.91
C ASP A 4 -5.65 9.82 -16.63
N ALA A 5 -6.79 9.12 -16.53
CA ALA A 5 -8.06 9.52 -17.14
C ALA A 5 -8.60 10.88 -16.63
N HIS A 6 -8.04 11.44 -15.55
CA HIS A 6 -8.43 12.70 -14.93
C HIS A 6 -7.40 13.84 -15.14
N ASP A 7 -6.42 13.66 -16.04
CA ASP A 7 -5.28 14.59 -16.27
C ASP A 7 -4.36 14.74 -15.03
N GLU A 8 -4.47 13.84 -14.04
CA GLU A 8 -3.59 13.77 -12.87
C GLU A 8 -2.34 12.95 -13.20
N ARG A 9 -1.17 13.30 -12.65
CA ARG A 9 0.05 12.53 -12.90
C ARG A 9 -0.13 11.08 -12.44
N LEU A 10 0.24 10.12 -13.30
CA LEU A 10 0.25 8.70 -12.95
C LEU A 10 1.07 8.47 -11.68
N PHE A 11 0.57 7.60 -10.81
CA PHE A 11 1.32 7.17 -9.63
C PHE A 11 2.57 6.41 -10.09
N PRO A 12 3.79 6.90 -9.80
CA PRO A 12 5.00 6.45 -10.45
C PRO A 12 5.66 5.24 -9.77
N TYR A 13 5.11 4.76 -8.65
CA TYR A 13 5.68 3.67 -7.86
C TYR A 13 4.87 2.39 -7.98
N PHE A 14 5.57 1.26 -8.05
CA PHE A 14 5.07 -0.06 -7.68
C PHE A 14 5.23 -0.21 -6.16
N LEU A 15 4.18 -0.67 -5.49
CA LEU A 15 4.19 -0.92 -4.05
C LEU A 15 4.03 -2.42 -3.79
N GLY A 16 4.63 -2.90 -2.73
CA GLY A 16 4.43 -4.28 -2.32
C GLY A 16 5.28 -4.72 -1.14
N SER A 17 5.38 -6.03 -1.01
CA SER A 17 6.06 -6.76 0.06
C SER A 17 7.27 -7.54 -0.46
N LEU A 18 7.99 -8.21 0.44
CA LEU A 18 8.97 -9.23 0.05
C LEU A 18 8.32 -10.61 0.10
N ASN A 19 8.52 -11.40 -0.95
CA ASN A 19 8.11 -12.80 -0.94
C ASN A 19 9.05 -13.67 -0.08
N GLU A 20 8.72 -14.97 0.04
CA GLU A 20 9.50 -15.97 0.79
C GLU A 20 10.98 -16.08 0.37
N HIS A 21 11.35 -15.61 -0.81
CA HIS A 21 12.72 -15.61 -1.33
C HIS A 21 13.44 -14.26 -1.15
N GLY A 22 12.84 -13.32 -0.42
CA GLY A 22 13.35 -11.96 -0.22
C GLY A 22 13.38 -11.12 -1.50
N CYS A 23 12.54 -11.46 -2.48
CA CYS A 23 12.35 -10.69 -3.69
C CYS A 23 11.09 -9.82 -3.58
N PHE A 24 11.18 -8.60 -4.10
CA PHE A 24 10.07 -7.67 -4.18
C PHE A 24 8.93 -8.25 -5.01
N HIS A 25 7.79 -8.39 -4.36
CA HIS A 25 6.50 -8.72 -4.94
C HIS A 25 5.71 -7.42 -5.14
N VAL A 26 5.00 -7.31 -6.26
CA VAL A 26 4.19 -6.13 -6.55
C VAL A 26 2.75 -6.43 -6.18
N ASP A 27 2.27 -5.82 -5.11
CA ASP A 27 0.89 -5.94 -4.62
C ASP A 27 -0.02 -4.85 -5.25
N ILE A 28 0.52 -3.63 -5.41
CA ILE A 28 -0.22 -2.47 -5.96
C ILE A 28 0.61 -1.84 -7.08
N ASP A 29 0.15 -2.02 -8.31
CA ASP A 29 0.78 -1.46 -9.51
C ASP A 29 0.01 -0.30 -10.12
N ALA A 30 0.51 0.25 -11.23
CA ALA A 30 -0.06 1.40 -11.93
C ALA A 30 -1.53 1.24 -12.39
N ARG A 31 -2.07 0.01 -12.49
CA ARG A 31 -3.46 -0.27 -12.90
C ARG A 31 -4.47 -0.01 -11.80
N VAL A 32 -4.03 0.05 -10.54
CA VAL A 32 -4.90 0.43 -9.41
C VAL A 32 -5.09 1.95 -9.41
N ASP A 33 -6.33 2.40 -9.48
CA ASP A 33 -6.65 3.83 -9.51
C ASP A 33 -6.36 4.53 -8.17
N TYR A 34 -6.24 5.86 -8.22
CA TYR A 34 -6.24 6.70 -7.02
C TYR A 34 -7.52 6.51 -6.21
N GLY A 35 -7.39 6.59 -4.88
CA GLY A 35 -8.52 6.50 -3.96
C GLY A 35 -9.06 5.09 -3.72
N VAL A 36 -8.61 4.08 -4.47
CA VAL A 36 -9.03 2.68 -4.30
C VAL A 36 -8.27 2.06 -3.12
N TRP A 37 -9.01 1.60 -2.12
CA TRP A 37 -8.47 0.81 -1.01
C TRP A 37 -8.16 -0.62 -1.49
N THR A 38 -6.94 -1.07 -1.28
CA THR A 38 -6.47 -2.41 -1.64
C THR A 38 -5.91 -3.09 -0.39
N TYR A 39 -6.36 -4.30 -0.11
CA TYR A 39 -5.83 -5.11 0.99
C TYR A 39 -4.32 -5.31 0.79
N PHE A 40 -3.55 -5.19 1.87
CA PHE A 40 -2.09 -5.33 1.83
C PHE A 40 -1.59 -6.42 2.78
N THR A 41 -1.93 -6.33 4.05
CA THR A 41 -1.46 -7.28 5.08
C THR A 41 -2.42 -7.31 6.27
N TYR A 42 -2.24 -8.28 7.15
CA TYR A 42 -2.93 -8.36 8.43
C TYR A 42 -2.60 -7.16 9.32
N ALA A 43 -3.47 -6.87 10.28
CA ALA A 43 -3.33 -5.76 11.22
C ALA A 43 -3.03 -6.24 12.65
N ASP A 44 -2.36 -7.38 12.78
CA ASP A 44 -1.99 -8.05 14.04
C ASP A 44 -0.74 -7.44 14.72
N GLU A 45 0.01 -6.62 13.99
CA GLU A 45 1.21 -5.92 14.48
C GLU A 45 1.03 -4.39 14.41
N ASP A 46 1.75 -3.66 15.25
CA ASP A 46 1.77 -2.18 15.33
C ASP A 46 2.61 -1.54 14.21
N GLU A 47 3.30 -2.34 13.40
CA GLU A 47 4.05 -1.87 12.25
C GLU A 47 4.01 -2.85 11.07
N PHE A 48 4.22 -2.30 9.87
CA PHE A 48 4.49 -3.12 8.69
C PHE A 48 5.51 -2.44 7.77
N GLU A 49 6.16 -3.26 6.94
CA GLU A 49 7.12 -2.79 5.94
C GLU A 49 6.45 -2.69 4.57
N LEU A 50 6.51 -1.50 3.99
CA LEU A 50 6.07 -1.25 2.62
C LEU A 50 7.29 -1.01 1.73
N TYR A 51 7.49 -1.90 0.77
CA TYR A 51 8.54 -1.78 -0.22
C TYR A 51 8.00 -1.08 -1.48
N TYR A 52 8.84 -0.28 -2.13
CA TYR A 52 8.44 0.44 -3.34
C TYR A 52 9.60 0.76 -4.29
N THR A 53 9.27 0.89 -5.57
CA THR A 53 10.23 1.29 -6.61
C THR A 53 9.53 1.91 -7.81
N GLN A 54 10.27 2.71 -8.58
CA GLN A 54 9.80 3.26 -9.86
C GLN A 54 10.21 2.37 -11.05
N GLU A 55 11.00 1.32 -10.82
CA GLU A 55 11.58 0.51 -11.89
C GLU A 55 10.54 -0.50 -12.44
N PRO A 56 10.19 -0.44 -13.74
CA PRO A 56 9.22 -1.39 -14.34
C PRO A 56 9.66 -2.85 -14.30
N ARG A 57 10.95 -3.12 -14.11
CA ARG A 57 11.47 -4.49 -13.95
C ARG A 57 10.97 -5.16 -12.66
N ALA A 58 10.38 -4.42 -11.73
CA ALA A 58 9.71 -4.94 -10.54
C ALA A 58 8.67 -6.02 -10.86
N LEU A 59 7.94 -5.86 -11.98
CA LEU A 59 6.93 -6.82 -12.42
C LEU A 59 7.50 -8.21 -12.78
N LYS A 60 8.83 -8.35 -12.88
CA LYS A 60 9.48 -9.66 -13.08
C LYS A 60 9.64 -10.45 -11.76
N GLY A 61 9.46 -9.81 -10.59
CA GLY A 61 9.52 -10.49 -9.28
C GLY A 61 10.92 -10.96 -8.87
N HIS A 62 11.98 -10.33 -9.36
CA HIS A 62 13.37 -10.74 -9.09
C HIS A 62 14.21 -9.69 -8.37
N MET A 63 13.69 -8.47 -8.15
CA MET A 63 14.41 -7.42 -7.45
C MET A 63 14.57 -7.81 -5.98
N LYS A 64 15.77 -7.71 -5.41
CA LYS A 64 16.01 -7.96 -3.99
C LYS A 64 15.65 -6.75 -3.14
N ALA A 65 15.48 -6.97 -1.83
CA ALA A 65 15.19 -5.90 -0.87
C ALA A 65 16.15 -4.69 -0.97
N ALA A 66 17.44 -4.95 -1.19
CA ALA A 66 18.46 -3.90 -1.35
C ALA A 66 18.33 -3.06 -2.64
N GLU A 67 17.52 -3.51 -3.61
CA GLU A 67 17.28 -2.82 -4.88
C GLU A 67 16.00 -1.97 -4.88
N VAL A 68 15.24 -2.01 -3.79
CA VAL A 68 13.99 -1.27 -3.62
C VAL A 68 14.07 -0.37 -2.38
N ARG A 69 13.20 0.63 -2.32
CA ARG A 69 13.06 1.46 -1.13
C ARG A 69 12.08 0.79 -0.17
N MET A 70 12.25 1.06 1.13
CA MET A 70 11.34 0.61 2.17
C MET A 70 10.90 1.82 2.98
N VAL A 71 9.63 1.83 3.37
CA VAL A 71 9.12 2.70 4.42
C VAL A 71 8.42 1.83 5.47
N ARG A 72 8.71 2.12 6.72
CA ARG A 72 8.06 1.50 7.87
C ARG A 72 6.82 2.31 8.22
N CYS A 73 5.68 1.64 8.25
CA CYS A 73 4.37 2.22 8.53
C CYS A 73 3.96 1.83 9.95
N MET A 74 3.64 2.82 10.78
CA MET A 74 3.23 2.62 12.16
C MET A 74 1.70 2.69 12.27
N ILE A 75 1.13 1.77 13.03
CA ILE A 75 -0.27 1.70 13.40
C ILE A 75 -0.35 1.96 14.91
N ASP A 76 -1.35 2.72 15.35
CA ASP A 76 -1.59 2.91 16.78
C ASP A 76 -2.04 1.57 17.41
N ASP A 77 -1.55 1.24 18.60
CA ASP A 77 -1.92 0.01 19.33
C ASP A 77 -3.45 -0.18 19.43
N SER A 78 -4.23 0.91 19.46
CA SER A 78 -5.69 0.85 19.52
C SER A 78 -6.36 0.48 18.20
N ASP A 79 -5.65 0.57 17.07
CA ASP A 79 -6.09 0.17 15.75
C ASP A 79 -5.62 -1.24 15.36
N VAL A 80 -4.69 -1.85 16.10
CA VAL A 80 -4.25 -3.25 15.92
C VAL A 80 -5.41 -4.21 16.20
N SER A 81 -5.54 -5.27 15.40
CA SER A 81 -6.66 -6.20 15.46
C SER A 81 -6.26 -7.63 15.07
N ASP A 82 -6.62 -8.59 15.93
CA ASP A 82 -6.51 -10.04 15.69
C ASP A 82 -7.73 -10.63 14.94
N ASP A 83 -8.66 -9.80 14.46
CA ASP A 83 -9.86 -10.27 13.75
C ASP A 83 -9.51 -10.58 12.28
N ASP A 84 -9.77 -11.82 11.84
CA ASP A 84 -9.52 -12.28 10.47
C ASP A 84 -10.26 -11.46 9.39
N ASP A 85 -11.35 -10.78 9.74
CA ASP A 85 -12.09 -9.88 8.84
C ASP A 85 -11.45 -8.49 8.70
N VAL A 86 -10.42 -8.17 9.49
CA VAL A 86 -9.77 -6.87 9.60
C VAL A 86 -8.34 -6.94 9.06
N GLY A 87 -7.96 -5.94 8.28
CA GLY A 87 -6.60 -5.85 7.77
C GLY A 87 -6.18 -4.42 7.45
N VAL A 88 -4.93 -4.29 7.02
CA VAL A 88 -4.36 -3.05 6.52
C VAL A 88 -4.70 -2.89 5.04
N TYR A 89 -5.32 -1.76 4.72
CA TYR A 89 -5.62 -1.37 3.35
C TYR A 89 -4.83 -0.13 2.98
N ILE A 90 -4.27 -0.13 1.78
CA ILE A 90 -3.49 0.98 1.23
C ILE A 90 -4.26 1.57 0.04
N ARG A 91 -4.24 2.90 -0.10
CA ARG A 91 -4.67 3.58 -1.32
C ARG A 91 -3.65 4.62 -1.76
N LYS A 92 -3.63 4.87 -3.07
CA LYS A 92 -2.87 6.00 -3.64
C LYS A 92 -3.66 7.28 -3.41
N LYS A 93 -3.00 8.29 -2.84
CA LYS A 93 -3.61 9.60 -2.56
C LYS A 93 -3.15 10.69 -3.54
N SER A 94 -1.86 10.68 -3.88
CA SER A 94 -1.25 11.59 -4.85
C SER A 94 0.03 10.95 -5.42
N PRO A 95 0.69 11.52 -6.44
CA PRO A 95 1.83 10.90 -7.11
C PRO A 95 3.01 10.50 -6.22
N ASN A 96 3.08 11.00 -4.99
CA ASN A 96 4.12 10.63 -4.02
C ASN A 96 3.55 10.35 -2.64
N THR A 97 2.25 10.14 -2.52
CA THR A 97 1.58 9.98 -1.22
C THR A 97 0.64 8.79 -1.28
N ILE A 98 0.75 7.92 -0.30
CA ILE A 98 -0.23 6.88 -0.01
C ILE A 98 -0.91 7.16 1.31
N GLU A 99 -2.08 6.57 1.48
CA GLU A 99 -2.77 6.49 2.76
C GLU A 99 -2.98 5.02 3.10
N TYR A 100 -2.98 4.68 4.38
CA TYR A 100 -3.38 3.37 4.86
C TYR A 100 -4.30 3.48 6.08
N THR A 101 -5.08 2.42 6.31
CA THR A 101 -6.02 2.30 7.43
C THR A 101 -6.14 0.84 7.82
N VAL A 102 -6.39 0.58 9.10
CA VAL A 102 -6.90 -0.71 9.56
C VAL A 102 -8.43 -0.67 9.44
N ALA A 103 -9.02 -1.66 8.77
CA ALA A 103 -10.46 -1.75 8.60
C ALA A 103 -10.90 -3.15 8.17
N ALA A 104 -12.18 -3.45 8.36
CA ALA A 104 -12.83 -4.57 7.69
C ALA A 104 -13.20 -4.20 6.25
N GLU A 105 -13.03 -5.12 5.29
CA GLU A 105 -13.32 -4.90 3.87
C GLU A 105 -14.76 -4.37 3.65
N LYS A 106 -15.72 -5.00 4.34
CA LYS A 106 -17.15 -4.64 4.31
C LYS A 106 -17.39 -3.17 4.66
N ALA A 107 -16.61 -2.61 5.59
CA ALA A 107 -16.74 -1.21 6.01
C ALA A 107 -16.15 -0.23 4.98
N LEU A 108 -15.09 -0.63 4.29
CA LEU A 108 -14.50 0.15 3.20
C LEU A 108 -15.45 0.20 1.99
N MET A 109 -16.05 -0.94 1.61
CA MET A 109 -17.01 -1.01 0.51
C MET A 109 -18.28 -0.20 0.78
N ALA A 110 -18.78 -0.23 2.03
CA ALA A 110 -19.93 0.56 2.45
C ALA A 110 -19.61 2.06 2.65
N LYS A 111 -18.35 2.48 2.48
CA LYS A 111 -17.87 3.85 2.74
C LYS A 111 -18.23 4.37 4.14
N ASN A 112 -18.27 3.47 5.12
CA ASN A 112 -18.65 3.77 6.50
C ASN A 112 -17.57 3.40 7.54
N TYR A 113 -16.37 3.02 7.08
CA TYR A 113 -15.22 2.82 7.95
C TYR A 113 -14.88 4.11 8.72
N LYS A 114 -14.50 3.93 9.99
CA LYS A 114 -14.15 5.02 10.92
C LYS A 114 -12.71 4.93 11.43
N GLY A 115 -11.91 4.05 10.82
CA GLY A 115 -10.51 3.85 11.21
C GLY A 115 -9.66 5.09 10.97
N THR A 116 -8.55 5.18 11.71
CA THR A 116 -7.54 6.22 11.52
C THR A 116 -6.94 6.11 10.11
N ILE A 117 -6.87 7.24 9.41
CA ILE A 117 -6.18 7.31 8.12
C ILE A 117 -4.77 7.84 8.36
N TYR A 118 -3.79 6.96 8.15
CA TYR A 118 -2.38 7.28 8.19
C TYR A 118 -1.91 7.73 6.81
N THR A 119 -1.02 8.72 6.74
CA THR A 119 -0.52 9.29 5.48
C THR A 119 1.00 9.16 5.42
N VAL A 120 1.52 8.59 4.33
CA VAL A 120 2.96 8.44 4.11
C VAL A 120 3.35 9.03 2.76
N ARG A 121 4.40 9.84 2.78
CA ARG A 121 5.03 10.40 1.58
C ARG A 121 6.19 9.53 1.15
N LEU A 122 6.13 9.03 -0.08
CA LEU A 122 7.20 8.30 -0.76
C LEU A 122 8.19 9.31 -1.34
N GLY A 123 9.49 9.02 -1.26
CA GLY A 123 10.57 9.91 -1.70
C GLY A 123 11.75 9.13 -2.19
#